data_AF-A0A953ZGJ9-F1
#
_entry.id   AF-A0A953ZGJ9-F1
#
_cell.length_a   1.000
_cell.length_b   1.000
_cell.length_c   1.000
_cell.angle_alpha   90.00
_cell.angle_beta   90.00
_cell.angle_gamma   90.00
#
_symmetry.space_group_name_H-M   'P 1'
#
loop_
_entity.id
_entity.type
_entity.pdbx_description
1 polymer ?
#
loop_
_entity_poly.entity_id
_entity_poly.type
_entity_poly.pdbx_seq_one_letter_code
_entity_poly.pdbx_strand_id
1 'polypeptide(L)'
;MKRIGQTIAFALLAGFVLTLSACGTDYSTPEATLTAYAKAVQAKDVDAMIDCYVKGEQEKARKEFEKNKEKEDAKPYTITSKGSKKDGDWTIGTLEIKEEGQDKGMELEVVLVEEDGAWKISDQKSEDYQKEKIKKMMEGGGE
;
A
#
# COMPACT_ATOMS: atom_id res chain seq x y z
N MET A 1 16.86 66.56 15.20
CA MET A 1 16.21 66.41 16.52
C MET A 1 15.04 65.43 16.39
N LYS A 2 14.93 64.48 17.35
CA LYS A 2 13.77 63.65 17.83
C LYS A 2 12.65 63.25 16.82
N ARG A 3 12.40 61.98 16.45
CA ARG A 3 11.95 60.74 17.16
C ARG A 3 10.42 60.58 17.41
N ILE A 4 9.87 59.48 16.85
CA ILE A 4 8.87 58.51 17.39
C ILE A 4 7.36 58.63 17.03
N GLY A 5 6.79 57.49 16.58
CA GLY A 5 5.39 57.03 16.78
C GLY A 5 4.75 56.42 15.52
N GLN A 6 4.88 55.13 15.16
CA GLN A 6 4.09 53.95 15.63
C GLN A 6 2.57 54.19 15.47
N THR A 7 1.70 53.44 14.76
CA THR A 7 1.38 51.99 14.70
C THR A 7 0.14 51.88 13.74
N ILE A 8 -0.03 50.97 12.77
CA ILE A 8 -0.64 49.62 12.84
C ILE A 8 -0.72 49.07 11.40
N ALA A 9 -0.38 47.79 11.26
CA ALA A 9 -0.56 46.95 10.09
C ALA A 9 -1.99 46.35 10.01
N PHE A 10 -2.51 46.15 8.80
CA PHE A 10 -3.54 45.15 8.45
C PHE A 10 -3.24 44.71 7.01
N ALA A 11 -2.44 43.65 6.82
CA ALA A 11 -2.89 42.28 6.54
C ALA A 11 -3.69 42.19 5.21
N LEU A 12 -3.08 42.00 4.03
CA LEU A 12 -2.57 40.72 3.48
C LEU A 12 -3.51 39.54 3.73
N LEU A 13 -4.63 39.44 2.98
CA LEU A 13 -5.42 38.20 2.93
C LEU A 13 -6.42 38.20 1.76
N ALA A 14 -6.02 37.65 0.61
CA ALA A 14 -6.91 36.92 -0.32
C ALA A 14 -6.09 36.43 -1.53
N GLY A 15 -6.11 35.12 -1.77
CA GLY A 15 -5.66 34.55 -3.04
C GLY A 15 -4.40 33.70 -2.99
N PHE A 16 -4.05 33.11 -1.83
CA PHE A 16 -3.23 31.91 -1.84
C PHE A 16 -4.12 30.77 -2.38
N VAL A 17 -4.19 30.65 -3.71
CA VAL A 17 -4.71 29.46 -4.37
C VAL A 17 -3.73 28.35 -4.00
N LEU A 18 -4.07 27.62 -2.93
CA LEU A 18 -3.53 26.30 -2.66
C LEU A 18 -3.89 25.44 -3.87
N THR A 19 -3.05 25.45 -4.90
CA THR A 19 -2.86 24.26 -5.72
C THR A 19 -2.23 23.23 -4.81
N LEU A 20 -3.06 22.63 -3.95
CA LEU A 20 -2.88 21.26 -3.50
C LEU A 20 -2.95 20.41 -4.77
N SER A 21 -1.86 20.42 -5.53
CA SER A 21 -1.42 19.22 -6.22
C SER A 21 -1.12 18.21 -5.12
N ALA A 22 -2.19 17.63 -4.57
CA ALA A 22 -2.12 16.29 -4.09
C ALA A 22 -1.68 15.48 -5.31
N CYS A 23 -0.37 15.27 -5.44
CA CYS A 23 0.14 13.97 -5.86
C CYS A 23 -0.30 12.98 -4.78
N GLY A 24 -1.63 12.83 -4.62
CA GLY A 24 -2.20 11.69 -3.92
C GLY A 24 -1.81 10.52 -4.79
N THR A 25 -1.20 9.52 -4.18
CA THR A 25 -0.97 8.25 -4.83
C THR A 25 -2.33 7.79 -5.37
N ASP A 26 -2.43 7.69 -6.69
CA ASP A 26 -3.67 7.31 -7.33
C ASP A 26 -3.89 5.81 -7.10
N TYR A 27 -4.91 5.49 -6.31
CA TYR A 27 -5.34 4.12 -5.99
C TYR A 27 -6.59 3.74 -6.80
N SER A 28 -6.80 4.33 -7.98
CA SER A 28 -8.03 4.17 -8.76
C SER A 28 -8.20 2.77 -9.37
N THR A 29 -7.12 1.99 -9.44
CA THR A 29 -7.16 0.60 -9.93
C THR A 29 -6.41 -0.35 -8.99
N PRO A 30 -6.72 -1.66 -9.05
CA PRO A 30 -5.98 -2.66 -8.29
C PRO A 30 -4.47 -2.65 -8.64
N GLU A 31 -4.13 -2.54 -9.92
CA GLU A 31 -2.74 -2.49 -10.39
C GLU A 31 -1.99 -1.26 -9.89
N ALA A 32 -2.67 -0.11 -9.83
CA ALA A 32 -2.08 1.12 -9.31
C ALA A 32 -1.73 0.97 -7.83
N THR A 33 -2.63 0.34 -7.06
CA THR A 33 -2.42 0.03 -5.63
C THR A 33 -1.26 -0.93 -5.41
N LEU A 34 -1.17 -2.02 -6.18
CA LEU A 34 -0.04 -2.96 -6.09
C LEU A 34 1.29 -2.29 -6.47
N THR A 35 1.26 -1.44 -7.50
CA THR A 35 2.45 -0.68 -7.93
C THR A 35 2.90 0.31 -6.86
N ALA A 36 1.95 1.02 -6.24
CA ALA A 36 2.22 1.93 -5.14
C ALA A 36 2.81 1.19 -3.95
N TYR A 37 2.22 0.05 -3.56
CA TYR A 37 2.72 -0.79 -2.49
C TYR A 37 4.15 -1.27 -2.76
N ALA A 38 4.42 -1.83 -3.94
CA ALA A 38 5.75 -2.30 -4.32
C ALA A 38 6.81 -1.18 -4.25
N LYS A 39 6.47 0.03 -4.73
CA LYS A 39 7.35 1.19 -4.62
C LYS A 39 7.59 1.62 -3.17
N ALA A 40 6.55 1.62 -2.35
CA ALA A 40 6.64 1.97 -0.93
C ALA A 40 7.55 0.99 -0.16
N VAL A 41 7.40 -0.32 -0.41
CA VAL A 41 8.29 -1.36 0.14
C VAL A 41 9.74 -1.12 -0.30
N GLN A 42 9.98 -0.87 -1.59
CA GLN A 42 11.34 -0.63 -2.11
C GLN A 42 11.98 0.64 -1.52
N ALA A 43 11.17 1.67 -1.26
CA ALA A 43 11.58 2.92 -0.62
C ALA A 43 11.66 2.81 0.92
N LYS A 44 11.23 1.69 1.51
CA LYS A 44 11.05 1.50 2.96
C LYS A 44 10.15 2.58 3.59
N ASP A 45 9.18 3.07 2.82
CA ASP A 45 8.21 4.09 3.24
C ASP A 45 7.02 3.42 3.93
N VAL A 46 7.10 3.35 5.26
CA VAL A 46 6.09 2.66 6.09
C VAL A 46 4.73 3.30 5.98
N ASP A 47 4.66 4.63 5.90
CA ASP A 47 3.38 5.33 5.83
C ASP A 47 2.70 5.07 4.47
N ALA A 48 3.46 5.11 3.37
CA ALA A 48 2.92 4.76 2.05
C ALA A 48 2.56 3.27 1.92
N MET A 49 3.29 2.37 2.60
CA MET A 49 2.93 0.95 2.66
C MET A 49 1.58 0.78 3.38
N ILE A 50 1.41 1.39 4.55
CA ILE A 50 0.19 1.30 5.36
C ILE A 50 -1.00 1.92 4.64
N ASP A 51 -0.80 3.03 3.92
CA ASP A 51 -1.89 3.65 3.17
C ASP A 51 -2.45 2.74 2.07
N CYS A 52 -1.70 1.72 1.62
CA CYS A 52 -2.22 0.73 0.68
C CYS A 52 -3.20 -0.26 1.33
N TYR A 53 -3.30 -0.32 2.66
CA TYR A 53 -4.19 -1.24 3.38
C TYR A 53 -5.54 -0.61 3.73
N VAL A 54 -6.57 -1.46 3.83
CA VAL A 54 -7.89 -1.07 4.34
C VAL A 54 -7.77 -0.46 5.73
N LYS A 55 -8.57 0.58 6.03
CA LYS A 55 -8.48 1.36 7.28
C LYS A 55 -8.46 0.50 8.55
N GLY A 56 -9.27 -0.56 8.57
CA GLY A 56 -9.37 -1.48 9.71
C GLY A 56 -8.10 -2.30 10.00
N GLU A 57 -7.18 -2.40 9.05
CA GLU A 57 -5.96 -3.23 9.16
C GLU A 57 -4.67 -2.41 9.27
N GLN A 58 -4.74 -1.08 9.03
CA GLN A 58 -3.56 -0.21 8.97
C GLN A 58 -2.70 -0.23 10.24
N GLU A 59 -3.32 -0.26 11.44
CA GLU A 59 -2.56 -0.32 12.69
C GLU A 59 -1.81 -1.64 12.85
N LYS A 60 -2.42 -2.76 12.44
CA LYS A 60 -1.79 -4.07 12.47
C LYS A 60 -0.61 -4.12 11.49
N ALA A 61 -0.83 -3.67 10.26
CA ALA A 61 0.21 -3.59 9.23
C ALA A 61 1.40 -2.74 9.71
N ARG A 62 1.14 -1.59 10.35
CA ARG A 62 2.19 -0.74 10.96
C ARG A 62 3.05 -1.52 11.95
N LYS A 63 2.43 -2.19 12.92
CA LYS A 63 3.13 -2.97 13.95
C LYS A 63 3.98 -4.07 13.33
N GLU A 64 3.50 -4.73 12.29
CA GLU A 64 4.23 -5.78 11.59
C GLU A 64 5.43 -5.24 10.81
N PHE A 65 5.28 -4.12 10.11
CA PHE A 65 6.40 -3.46 9.42
C PHE A 65 7.45 -2.97 10.41
N GLU A 66 7.05 -2.34 11.51
CA GLU A 66 7.97 -1.86 12.55
C GLU A 66 8.75 -3.01 13.20
N LYS A 67 8.07 -4.12 13.54
CA LYS A 67 8.71 -5.32 14.09
C LYS A 67 9.69 -5.96 13.11
N ASN A 68 9.41 -5.90 11.81
CA ASN A 68 10.28 -6.47 10.79
C ASN A 68 11.45 -5.55 10.41
N LYS A 69 11.36 -4.24 10.68
CA LYS A 69 12.43 -3.27 10.44
C LYS A 69 13.70 -3.54 11.26
N GLU A 70 13.55 -4.18 12.42
CA GLU A 70 14.64 -4.48 13.35
C GLU A 70 15.42 -5.77 13.00
N LYS A 71 15.04 -6.49 11.93
CA LYS A 71 15.77 -7.69 11.48
C LYS A 71 16.92 -7.27 10.56
N GLU A 72 18.12 -7.08 11.11
CA GLU A 72 19.35 -6.69 10.38
C GLU A 72 19.81 -7.70 9.31
N ASP A 73 19.37 -8.97 9.38
CA ASP A 73 19.89 -10.06 8.54
C ASP A 73 19.08 -10.31 7.25
N ALA A 74 18.08 -9.48 6.93
CA ALA A 74 17.28 -9.67 5.72
C ALA A 74 18.11 -9.31 4.47
N LYS A 75 18.29 -10.29 3.58
CA LYS A 75 18.91 -10.04 2.27
C LYS A 75 18.11 -8.98 1.50
N PRO A 76 18.77 -8.10 0.73
CA PRO A 76 18.07 -7.19 -0.17
C PRO A 76 17.14 -7.98 -1.08
N TYR A 77 15.96 -7.44 -1.33
CA TYR A 77 14.99 -8.00 -2.25
C TYR A 77 14.34 -6.89 -3.07
N THR A 78 13.75 -7.30 -4.18
CA THR A 78 12.89 -6.48 -5.02
C THR A 78 11.47 -6.99 -4.93
N ILE A 79 10.51 -6.07 -5.00
CA ILE A 79 9.10 -6.41 -5.11
C ILE A 79 8.53 -5.76 -6.36
N THR A 80 7.81 -6.54 -7.16
CA THR A 80 7.25 -6.08 -8.43
C THR A 80 5.80 -6.52 -8.54
N SER A 81 4.91 -5.60 -8.94
CA SER A 81 3.54 -5.97 -9.30
C SER A 81 3.54 -6.75 -10.61
N LYS A 82 2.90 -7.92 -10.63
CA LYS A 82 2.66 -8.74 -11.82
C LYS A 82 1.28 -8.48 -12.44
N GLY A 83 0.45 -7.70 -11.78
CA GLY A 83 -0.90 -7.34 -12.21
C GLY A 83 -1.98 -7.85 -11.27
N SER A 84 -3.23 -7.71 -11.69
CA SER A 84 -4.38 -8.24 -10.97
C SER A 84 -5.30 -9.05 -11.89
N LYS A 85 -6.14 -9.89 -11.30
CA LYS A 85 -7.17 -10.70 -11.97
C LYS A 85 -8.42 -10.78 -11.10
N LYS A 86 -9.58 -11.04 -11.71
CA LYS A 86 -10.78 -11.47 -10.98
C LYS A 86 -10.81 -12.99 -10.89
N ASP A 87 -11.12 -13.50 -9.69
CA ASP A 87 -11.34 -14.92 -9.41
C ASP A 87 -12.63 -15.05 -8.58
N GLY A 88 -13.75 -15.37 -9.24
CA GLY A 88 -15.08 -15.28 -8.63
C GLY A 88 -15.37 -13.85 -8.16
N ASP A 89 -15.74 -13.72 -6.88
CA ASP A 89 -16.02 -12.44 -6.23
C ASP A 89 -14.75 -11.71 -5.75
N TRP A 90 -13.58 -12.33 -5.91
CA TRP A 90 -12.31 -11.81 -5.42
C TRP A 90 -11.57 -11.05 -6.52
N THR A 91 -10.99 -9.90 -6.17
CA THR A 91 -9.96 -9.23 -7.00
C THR A 91 -8.60 -9.56 -6.42
N ILE A 92 -7.80 -10.32 -7.16
CA ILE A 92 -6.52 -10.87 -6.70
C ILE A 92 -5.39 -10.11 -7.38
N GLY A 93 -4.49 -9.54 -6.59
CA GLY A 93 -3.22 -8.98 -7.03
C GLY A 93 -2.09 -9.96 -6.86
N THR A 94 -1.12 -9.92 -7.77
CA THR A 94 0.08 -10.75 -7.67
C THR A 94 1.31 -9.86 -7.54
N LEU A 95 2.09 -10.09 -6.49
CA LEU A 95 3.38 -9.46 -6.23
C LEU A 95 4.48 -10.51 -6.35
N GLU A 96 5.54 -10.23 -7.09
CA GLU A 96 6.74 -11.06 -7.10
C GLU A 96 7.78 -10.45 -6.15
N ILE A 97 8.24 -11.25 -5.19
CA ILE A 97 9.32 -10.91 -4.27
C ILE A 97 10.55 -11.70 -4.70
N LYS A 98 11.61 -11.01 -5.08
CA LYS A 98 12.86 -11.63 -5.53
C LYS A 98 14.03 -11.16 -4.69
N GLU A 99 14.58 -12.07 -3.89
CA GLU A 99 15.81 -11.82 -3.12
C GLU A 99 17.03 -11.71 -4.05
N GLU A 100 17.99 -10.89 -3.67
CA GLU A 100 19.25 -10.75 -4.39
C GLU A 100 20.00 -12.09 -4.45
N GLY A 101 20.43 -12.48 -5.66
CA GLY A 101 21.11 -13.74 -5.91
C GLY A 101 20.20 -14.95 -6.13
N GLN A 102 18.87 -14.79 -6.07
CA GLN A 102 17.94 -15.85 -6.52
C GLN A 102 17.54 -15.64 -7.98
N ASP A 103 17.47 -16.73 -8.74
CA ASP A 103 16.97 -16.68 -10.13
C ASP A 103 15.45 -16.52 -10.20
N LYS A 104 14.73 -17.13 -9.24
CA LYS A 104 13.27 -17.15 -9.17
C LYS A 104 12.77 -16.35 -7.98
N GLY A 105 11.73 -15.55 -8.20
CA GLY A 105 11.00 -14.88 -7.12
C GLY A 105 9.90 -15.77 -6.55
N MET A 106 9.46 -15.44 -5.34
CA MET A 106 8.22 -15.93 -4.75
C MET A 106 7.07 -15.05 -5.22
N GLU A 107 5.98 -15.68 -5.66
CA GLU A 107 4.73 -14.96 -5.94
C GLU A 107 3.85 -14.94 -4.69
N LEU A 108 3.35 -13.76 -4.35
CA LEU A 108 2.39 -13.51 -3.29
C LEU A 108 1.08 -13.03 -3.92
N GLU A 109 0.01 -13.78 -3.69
CA GLU A 109 -1.35 -13.37 -4.03
C GLU A 109 -1.98 -12.60 -2.85
N VAL A 110 -2.44 -11.38 -3.11
CA VAL A 110 -3.17 -10.53 -2.14
C VAL A 110 -4.55 -10.22 -2.68
N VAL A 111 -5.54 -10.05 -1.80
CA VAL A 111 -6.87 -9.60 -2.16
C VAL A 111 -6.94 -8.08 -2.10
N LEU A 112 -7.49 -7.49 -3.16
CA LEU A 112 -7.81 -6.07 -3.23
C LEU A 112 -9.32 -5.85 -3.10
N VAL A 113 -9.67 -4.82 -2.34
CA VAL A 113 -11.05 -4.39 -2.13
C VAL A 113 -11.15 -2.89 -2.36
N GLU A 114 -12.33 -2.43 -2.81
CA GLU A 114 -12.61 -1.01 -2.95
C GLU A 114 -13.14 -0.46 -1.61
N GLU A 115 -12.47 0.55 -1.06
CA GLU A 115 -12.84 1.27 0.15
C GLU A 115 -12.79 2.78 -0.13
N ASP A 116 -13.91 3.47 0.05
CA ASP A 116 -14.04 4.92 -0.21
C ASP A 116 -13.58 5.37 -1.61
N GLY A 117 -13.82 4.55 -2.64
CA GLY A 117 -13.44 4.83 -4.03
C GLY A 117 -11.96 4.61 -4.35
N ALA A 118 -11.20 4.00 -3.43
CA ALA A 118 -9.81 3.60 -3.61
C ALA A 118 -9.65 2.09 -3.45
N TRP A 119 -8.81 1.48 -4.27
CA TRP A 119 -8.42 0.09 -4.07
C TRP A 119 -7.43 -0.03 -2.93
N LYS A 120 -7.62 -1.04 -2.08
CA LYS A 120 -6.80 -1.30 -0.90
C LYS A 120 -6.55 -2.80 -0.74
N ILE A 121 -5.42 -3.14 -0.15
CA ILE A 121 -5.06 -4.50 0.23
C ILE A 121 -5.82 -4.85 1.52
N SER A 122 -6.38 -6.07 1.57
CA SER A 122 -6.89 -6.65 2.81
C SER A 122 -6.22 -7.99 3.08
N ASP A 123 -5.46 -8.06 4.16
CA ASP A 123 -4.84 -9.30 4.65
C ASP A 123 -5.91 -10.28 5.12
N GLN A 124 -6.94 -9.80 5.83
CA GLN A 124 -8.01 -10.69 6.30
C GLN A 124 -8.71 -11.37 5.11
N LYS A 125 -9.04 -10.60 4.07
CA LYS A 125 -9.65 -11.16 2.86
C LYS A 125 -8.68 -12.06 2.10
N SER A 126 -7.39 -11.77 2.12
CA SER A 126 -6.36 -12.64 1.55
C SER A 126 -6.31 -13.99 2.26
N GLU A 127 -6.36 -14.01 3.59
CA GLU A 127 -6.43 -15.25 4.38
C GLU A 127 -7.69 -16.07 4.08
N ASP A 128 -8.85 -15.40 3.96
CA ASP A 128 -10.12 -16.05 3.62
C ASP A 128 -10.06 -16.69 2.22
N TYR A 129 -9.51 -15.96 1.23
CA TYR A 129 -9.31 -16.47 -0.13
C TYR A 129 -8.40 -17.70 -0.14
N GLN A 130 -7.27 -17.67 0.57
CA GLN A 130 -6.35 -18.82 0.61
C GLN A 130 -7.01 -20.05 1.27
N LYS A 131 -7.81 -19.86 2.34
CA LYS A 131 -8.58 -20.95 2.97
C LYS A 131 -9.60 -21.55 2.01
N GLU A 132 -10.32 -20.71 1.26
CA GLU A 132 -11.29 -21.17 0.27
C GLU A 132 -10.61 -21.94 -0.88
N LYS A 133 -9.49 -21.42 -1.39
CA LYS A 133 -8.68 -22.07 -2.42
C LYS A 133 -8.20 -23.45 -1.97
N ILE A 134 -7.68 -23.56 -0.74
CA ILE A 134 -7.26 -24.82 -0.13
C ILE A 134 -8.44 -25.79 0.00
N LYS A 135 -9.59 -25.32 0.51
CA LYS A 135 -10.79 -26.15 0.63
C LYS A 135 -11.23 -26.72 -0.72
N LYS A 136 -11.29 -25.89 -1.77
CA LYS A 136 -11.61 -26.32 -3.15
C LYS A 136 -10.62 -27.38 -3.66
N MET A 137 -9.33 -27.24 -3.35
CA MET A 137 -8.32 -28.24 -3.73
C MET A 137 -8.50 -29.57 -3.00
N MET A 138 -8.91 -29.56 -1.72
CA MET A 138 -9.18 -30.78 -0.97
C MET A 138 -10.48 -31.47 -1.43
N GLU A 139 -11.50 -30.69 -1.79
CA GLU A 139 -12.80 -31.20 -2.24
C GLU A 139 -12.79 -31.64 -3.71
N GLY A 140 -11.93 -31.05 -4.55
CA GLY A 140 -11.79 -31.35 -5.98
C GLY A 140 -10.66 -32.33 -6.35
N GLY A 141 -9.91 -32.86 -5.38
CA GLY A 141 -8.82 -33.82 -5.62
C GLY A 141 -9.25 -35.29 -5.79
N GLY A 142 -10.52 -35.53 -6.12
CA GLY A 142 -11.10 -36.85 -6.33
C GLY A 142 -11.73 -36.96 -7.72
N GLU A 143 -10.91 -36.90 -8.77
CA GLU A 143 -11.25 -37.36 -10.12
C GLU A 143 -10.13 -38.26 -10.66
#